data_AF-A0A8T5FTV9-F1
#
_entry.id   AF-A0A8T5FTV9-F1
#
_cell.length_a   1.000
_cell.length_b   1.000
_cell.length_c   1.000
_cell.angle_alpha   90.00
_cell.angle_beta   90.00
_cell.angle_gamma   90.00
#
_symmetry.space_group_name_H-M   'P 1'
#
loop_
_entity.id
_entity.type
_entity.pdbx_description
1 polymer ?
#
loop_
_entity_poly.entity_id
_entity_poly.type
_entity_poly.pdbx_seq_one_letter_code
_entity_poly.pdbx_strand_id
1 'polypeptide(L)'
;MRNYKPEEIAETRTFLEKKGCPEISVGGRDFKYFVVPQSLNPELPNFVLRRTGNSPSDGSVYGISSNVRPDFRKYAVFHELIEFGELGINAPGRCRTALDIELKVVPEEIRSDYVAMRTQFFKDLIGFFENNPAEFNPGDLKEIRDSLSGLEALV
;
A
#
# COMPACT_ATOMS: atom_id res chain seq x y z
N MET A 1 4.67 8.09 8.80
CA MET A 1 4.69 8.09 7.33
C MET A 1 4.84 9.53 6.85
N ARG A 2 5.42 9.76 5.66
CA ARG A 2 5.66 11.13 5.13
C ARG A 2 4.94 11.39 3.81
N ASN A 3 4.63 12.65 3.56
CA ASN A 3 4.31 13.15 2.23
C ASN A 3 5.59 13.52 1.47
N TYR A 4 5.49 13.51 0.14
CA TYR A 4 6.59 13.79 -0.78
C TYR A 4 6.33 15.10 -1.52
N LYS A 5 7.40 15.80 -1.89
CA LYS A 5 7.28 17.00 -2.73
C LYS A 5 6.90 16.62 -4.16
N PRO A 6 6.22 17.50 -4.92
CA PRO A 6 5.87 17.24 -6.32
C PRO A 6 7.06 16.81 -7.19
N GLU A 7 8.25 17.38 -6.95
CA GLU A 7 9.44 17.03 -7.73
C GLU A 7 9.90 15.58 -7.45
N GLU A 8 9.91 15.15 -6.18
CA GLU A 8 10.26 13.77 -5.80
C GLU A 8 9.28 12.75 -6.42
N ILE A 9 8.01 13.12 -6.51
CA ILE A 9 6.96 12.29 -7.12
C ILE A 9 7.18 12.21 -8.63
N ALA A 10 7.45 13.34 -9.29
CA ALA A 10 7.70 13.39 -10.74
C ALA A 10 8.96 12.64 -11.15
N GLU A 11 10.05 12.75 -10.39
CA GLU A 11 11.29 11.99 -10.60
C GLU A 11 11.06 10.48 -10.49
N THR A 12 10.34 10.06 -9.44
CA THR A 12 10.01 8.66 -9.24
C THR A 12 9.13 8.13 -10.37
N ARG A 13 8.11 8.90 -10.79
CA ARG A 13 7.24 8.55 -11.92
C ARG A 13 8.07 8.37 -13.20
N THR A 14 8.91 9.33 -13.53
CA THR A 14 9.77 9.30 -14.73
C THR A 14 10.71 8.08 -14.72
N PHE A 15 11.28 7.74 -13.57
CA PHE A 15 12.13 6.56 -13.42
C PHE A 15 11.37 5.25 -13.66
N LEU A 16 10.13 5.16 -13.17
CA LEU A 16 9.33 3.94 -13.23
C LEU A 16 8.58 3.78 -14.56
N GLU A 17 8.13 4.86 -15.21
CA GLU A 17 7.44 4.83 -16.51
C GLU A 17 8.28 4.19 -17.62
N LYS A 18 9.61 4.34 -17.56
CA LYS A 18 10.55 3.66 -18.47
C LYS A 18 10.47 2.13 -18.40
N LYS A 19 9.84 1.57 -17.37
CA LYS A 19 9.68 0.12 -17.17
C LYS A 19 8.30 -0.42 -17.57
N GLY A 20 7.40 0.45 -18.05
CA GLY A 20 6.02 0.10 -18.41
C GLY A 20 5.08 0.11 -17.20
N CYS A 21 3.85 0.60 -17.42
CA CYS A 21 2.85 0.75 -16.38
C CYS A 21 1.44 0.60 -16.93
N PRO A 22 0.81 -0.57 -16.75
CA PRO A 22 -0.58 -0.73 -17.18
C PRO A 22 -1.50 0.11 -16.29
N GLU A 23 -2.44 0.79 -16.93
CA GLU A 23 -3.62 1.31 -16.25
C GLU A 23 -4.55 0.15 -15.95
N ILE A 24 -5.07 0.11 -14.72
CA ILE A 24 -5.92 -0.96 -14.24
C ILE A 24 -7.14 -0.38 -13.53
N SER A 25 -8.21 -1.16 -13.49
CA SER A 25 -9.44 -0.82 -12.78
C SER A 25 -9.72 -1.81 -11.65
N VAL A 26 -9.95 -1.31 -10.44
CA VAL A 26 -10.36 -2.10 -9.27
C VAL A 26 -11.44 -1.33 -8.52
N GLY A 27 -12.57 -1.98 -8.22
CA GLY A 27 -13.64 -1.34 -7.44
C GLY A 27 -14.18 -0.03 -8.04
N GLY A 28 -14.18 0.08 -9.37
CA GLY A 28 -14.62 1.27 -10.11
C GLY A 28 -13.65 2.44 -10.09
N ARG A 29 -12.39 2.23 -9.67
CA ARG A 29 -11.33 3.25 -9.74
C ARG A 29 -10.23 2.81 -10.67
N ASP A 30 -9.82 3.75 -11.51
CA ASP A 30 -8.71 3.56 -12.43
C ASP A 30 -7.44 4.16 -11.83
N PHE A 31 -6.36 3.38 -11.86
CA PHE A 31 -5.06 3.83 -11.39
C PHE A 31 -3.93 3.06 -12.06
N LYS A 32 -2.72 3.60 -11.87
CA LYS A 32 -1.47 3.06 -12.39
C LYS A 32 -0.60 2.64 -11.23
N TYR A 33 0.09 1.51 -11.39
CA TYR A 33 1.09 1.07 -10.44
C TYR A 33 2.26 0.38 -11.12
N PHE A 34 3.39 0.36 -10.44
CA PHE A 34 4.62 -0.21 -10.94
C PHE A 34 5.00 -1.47 -10.16
N VAL A 35 5.43 -2.51 -10.87
CA VAL A 35 6.11 -3.64 -10.21
C VAL A 35 7.57 -3.27 -10.02
N VAL A 36 8.04 -3.27 -8.78
CA VAL A 36 9.40 -2.89 -8.42
C VAL A 36 10.17 -4.06 -7.80
N PRO A 37 11.49 -4.14 -7.95
CA PRO A 37 12.28 -5.22 -7.36
C PRO A 37 12.17 -5.25 -5.83
N GLN A 38 12.05 -6.45 -5.24
CA GLN A 38 12.12 -6.63 -3.78
C GLN A 38 13.40 -6.02 -3.18
N SER A 39 14.49 -6.00 -3.94
CA SER A 39 15.78 -5.46 -3.50
C SER A 39 15.77 -3.97 -3.16
N LEU A 40 14.71 -3.22 -3.50
CA LEU A 40 14.57 -1.83 -3.06
C LEU A 40 14.22 -1.70 -1.57
N ASN A 41 13.63 -2.73 -0.97
CA ASN A 41 13.42 -2.81 0.47
C ASN A 41 13.56 -4.28 0.91
N PRO A 42 14.80 -4.77 1.12
CA PRO A 42 15.05 -6.19 1.42
C PRO A 42 14.53 -6.60 2.81
N GLU A 43 14.31 -5.65 3.70
CA GLU A 43 13.90 -5.89 5.10
C GLU A 43 12.38 -6.03 5.27
N LEU A 44 11.60 -5.55 4.30
CA LEU A 44 10.14 -5.65 4.29
C LEU A 44 9.65 -6.48 3.11
N PRO A 45 9.40 -7.79 3.28
CA PRO A 45 8.82 -8.64 2.24
C PRO A 45 7.48 -8.09 1.73
N ASN A 46 7.20 -8.29 0.45
CA ASN A 46 5.90 -7.96 -0.16
C ASN A 46 5.50 -6.48 -0.02
N PHE A 47 6.46 -5.58 0.15
CA PHE A 47 6.18 -4.17 0.38
C PHE A 47 5.37 -3.52 -0.75
N VAL A 48 4.57 -2.53 -0.36
CA VAL A 48 3.94 -1.57 -1.26
C VAL A 48 4.73 -0.26 -1.17
N LEU A 49 5.07 0.31 -2.31
CA LEU A 49 5.70 1.62 -2.42
C LEU A 49 4.61 2.65 -2.65
N ARG A 50 4.69 3.76 -1.93
CA ARG A 50 3.82 4.91 -2.15
C ARG A 50 4.59 6.20 -2.01
N ARG A 51 4.38 7.09 -2.98
CA ARG A 51 4.75 8.49 -2.91
C ARG A 51 3.53 9.34 -3.24
N THR A 52 2.97 9.98 -2.23
CA THR A 52 1.83 10.88 -2.34
C THR A 52 2.23 12.26 -1.83
N GLY A 53 1.71 13.31 -2.46
CA GLY A 53 1.88 14.67 -1.98
C GLY A 53 0.87 15.07 -0.90
N ASN A 54 0.85 16.36 -0.56
CA ASN A 54 -0.07 16.92 0.43
C ASN A 54 -1.45 17.20 -0.17
N SER A 55 -1.51 17.41 -1.49
CA SER A 55 -2.72 17.71 -2.25
C SER A 55 -2.84 16.80 -3.47
N PRO A 56 -4.06 16.57 -4.00
CA PRO A 56 -4.24 15.80 -5.23
C PRO A 56 -3.43 16.35 -6.42
N SER A 57 -3.21 17.67 -6.49
CA SER A 57 -2.42 18.32 -7.56
C SER A 57 -0.92 18.01 -7.50
N ASP A 58 -0.40 17.59 -6.34
CA ASP A 58 1.01 17.16 -6.22
C ASP A 58 1.24 15.80 -6.89
N GLY A 59 0.16 15.04 -7.08
CA GLY A 59 0.14 13.73 -7.70
C GLY A 59 0.52 12.58 -6.78
N SER A 60 0.52 11.38 -7.34
CA SER A 60 0.89 10.15 -6.66
C SER A 60 1.67 9.20 -7.58
N VAL A 61 2.42 8.30 -6.93
CA VAL A 61 3.09 7.14 -7.53
C VAL A 61 2.93 5.96 -6.57
N TYR A 62 2.45 4.84 -7.10
CA TYR A 62 2.32 3.61 -6.34
C TYR A 62 3.13 2.50 -6.99
N GLY A 63 3.75 1.65 -6.18
CA GLY A 63 4.47 0.48 -6.65
C GLY A 63 4.27 -0.70 -5.72
N ILE A 64 4.67 -1.89 -6.16
CA ILE A 64 4.58 -3.11 -5.37
C ILE A 64 5.73 -4.04 -5.67
N SER A 65 6.23 -4.70 -4.62
CA SER A 65 7.30 -5.67 -4.74
C SER A 65 6.98 -6.75 -5.78
N SER A 66 7.98 -7.11 -6.58
CA SER A 66 7.96 -8.22 -7.52
C SER A 66 7.68 -9.57 -6.85
N ASN A 67 7.94 -9.70 -5.55
CA ASN A 67 7.68 -10.92 -4.79
C ASN A 67 6.19 -11.16 -4.50
N VAL A 68 5.35 -10.12 -4.59
CA VAL A 68 3.91 -10.28 -4.41
C VAL A 68 3.34 -11.07 -5.58
N ARG A 69 2.47 -12.05 -5.29
CA ARG A 69 1.77 -12.87 -6.30
C ARG A 69 1.05 -11.95 -7.31
N PRO A 70 1.18 -12.16 -8.64
CA PRO A 70 0.69 -11.20 -9.65
C PRO A 70 -0.79 -10.81 -9.53
N ASP A 71 -1.66 -11.76 -9.19
CA ASP A 71 -3.10 -11.59 -8.99
C ASP A 71 -3.46 -10.79 -7.72
N PHE A 72 -2.55 -10.70 -6.75
CA PHE A 72 -2.73 -9.93 -5.51
C PHE A 72 -2.36 -8.46 -5.65
N ARG A 73 -1.41 -8.16 -6.53
CA ARG A 73 -0.72 -6.86 -6.60
C ARG A 73 -1.67 -5.68 -6.67
N LYS A 74 -2.66 -5.75 -7.56
CA LYS A 74 -3.60 -4.66 -7.78
C LYS A 74 -4.41 -4.32 -6.54
N TYR A 75 -4.77 -5.31 -5.73
CA TYR A 75 -5.55 -5.09 -4.50
C TYR A 75 -4.69 -4.48 -3.38
N ALA A 76 -3.44 -4.93 -3.25
CA ALA A 76 -2.53 -4.38 -2.25
C ALA A 76 -2.12 -2.94 -2.58
N VAL A 77 -2.00 -2.59 -3.87
CA VAL A 77 -1.80 -1.19 -4.28
C VAL A 77 -3.08 -0.36 -4.13
N PHE A 78 -4.23 -0.97 -4.43
CA PHE A 78 -5.52 -0.31 -4.25
C PHE A 78 -5.72 0.18 -2.80
N HIS A 79 -5.22 -0.56 -1.81
CA HIS A 79 -5.15 -0.10 -0.42
C HIS A 79 -4.52 1.29 -0.28
N GLU A 80 -3.32 1.49 -0.84
CA GLU A 80 -2.58 2.75 -0.74
C GLU A 80 -3.27 3.90 -1.49
N LEU A 81 -3.95 3.59 -2.60
CA LEU A 81 -4.79 4.55 -3.30
C LEU A 81 -5.92 5.06 -2.39
N ILE A 82 -6.65 4.15 -1.75
CA ILE A 82 -7.74 4.53 -0.84
C ILE A 82 -7.19 5.26 0.38
N GLU A 83 -6.20 4.67 1.07
CA GLU A 83 -5.68 5.20 2.33
C GLU A 83 -5.08 6.60 2.17
N PHE A 84 -4.28 6.84 1.13
CA PHE A 84 -3.52 8.09 1.00
C PHE A 84 -3.99 9.00 -0.13
N GLY A 85 -4.60 8.43 -1.17
CA GLY A 85 -5.16 9.21 -2.28
C GLY A 85 -6.55 9.74 -1.97
N GLU A 86 -7.45 8.91 -1.43
CA GLU A 86 -8.85 9.29 -1.18
C GLU A 86 -9.07 9.80 0.25
N LEU A 87 -8.59 9.07 1.27
CA LEU A 87 -8.80 9.43 2.69
C LEU A 87 -7.77 10.46 3.18
N GLY A 88 -6.51 10.27 2.82
CA GLY A 88 -5.40 11.16 3.15
C GLY A 88 -4.63 10.73 4.40
N ILE A 89 -3.34 11.08 4.43
CA ILE A 89 -2.35 10.59 5.41
C ILE A 89 -2.70 10.88 6.88
N ASN A 90 -3.47 11.94 7.15
CA ASN A 90 -3.83 12.36 8.50
C ASN A 90 -5.24 11.92 8.93
N ALA A 91 -5.98 11.21 8.07
CA ALA A 91 -7.31 10.74 8.41
C ALA A 91 -7.25 9.63 9.48
N PRO A 92 -7.99 9.75 10.61
CA PRO A 92 -8.11 8.68 11.58
C PRO A 92 -8.87 7.48 11.01
N GLY A 93 -8.44 6.26 11.36
CA GLY A 93 -9.04 5.00 10.90
C GLY A 93 -8.80 4.70 9.42
N ARG A 94 -7.90 5.42 8.76
CA ARG A 94 -7.72 5.35 7.30
C ARG A 94 -7.24 3.97 6.84
N CYS A 95 -6.33 3.34 7.58
CA CYS A 95 -5.72 2.06 7.19
C CYS A 95 -6.78 0.96 7.28
N ARG A 96 -7.54 0.95 8.38
CA ARG A 96 -8.64 0.01 8.55
C ARG A 96 -9.73 0.20 7.50
N THR A 97 -10.11 1.45 7.25
CA THR A 97 -11.14 1.77 6.25
C THR A 97 -10.71 1.35 4.84
N ALA A 98 -9.45 1.62 4.47
CA ALA A 98 -8.88 1.20 3.19
C ALA A 98 -8.87 -0.32 3.05
N LEU A 99 -8.51 -1.04 4.12
CA LEU A 99 -8.54 -2.50 4.15
C LEU A 99 -9.96 -3.06 3.97
N ASP A 100 -10.96 -2.50 4.65
CA ASP A 100 -12.36 -2.95 4.52
C ASP A 100 -12.89 -2.72 3.09
N ILE A 101 -12.45 -1.66 2.41
CA ILE A 101 -12.80 -1.37 1.00
C ILE A 101 -12.05 -2.32 0.05
N GLU A 102 -10.76 -2.55 0.30
CA GLU A 102 -9.92 -3.50 -0.44
C GLU A 102 -10.50 -4.91 -0.41
N LEU A 103 -10.87 -5.44 0.76
CA LEU A 103 -11.35 -6.82 0.88
C LEU A 103 -12.68 -7.06 0.17
N LYS A 104 -13.53 -6.03 0.02
CA LYS A 104 -14.80 -6.11 -0.72
C LYS A 104 -14.61 -6.32 -2.22
N VAL A 105 -13.46 -5.91 -2.76
CA VAL A 105 -13.18 -5.99 -4.21
C VAL A 105 -12.25 -7.15 -4.55
N VAL A 106 -11.69 -7.84 -3.55
CA VAL A 106 -10.92 -9.08 -3.73
C VAL A 106 -11.88 -10.22 -4.09
N PRO A 107 -11.67 -10.91 -5.23
CA PRO A 107 -12.46 -12.04 -5.67
C PRO A 107 -12.45 -13.17 -4.64
N GLU A 108 -13.60 -13.84 -4.50
CA GLU A 108 -13.78 -14.89 -3.49
C GLU A 108 -12.76 -16.02 -3.66
N GLU A 109 -12.44 -16.37 -4.92
CA GLU A 109 -11.58 -17.49 -5.28
C GLU A 109 -10.14 -17.33 -4.77
N ILE A 110 -9.71 -16.09 -4.53
CA ILE A 110 -8.35 -15.78 -4.05
C ILE A 110 -8.35 -15.16 -2.66
N ARG A 111 -9.53 -14.90 -2.06
CA ARG A 111 -9.66 -14.07 -0.85
C ARG A 111 -8.92 -14.67 0.34
N SER A 112 -9.04 -15.98 0.57
CA SER A 112 -8.40 -16.63 1.73
C SER A 112 -6.88 -16.51 1.68
N ASP A 113 -6.25 -16.87 0.55
CA ASP A 113 -4.80 -16.73 0.36
C ASP A 113 -4.37 -15.26 0.45
N TYR A 114 -5.18 -14.35 -0.09
CA TYR A 114 -4.91 -12.92 -0.06
C TYR A 114 -4.91 -12.37 1.36
N VAL A 115 -5.92 -12.73 2.16
CA VAL A 115 -6.03 -12.37 3.58
C VAL A 115 -4.81 -12.91 4.33
N ALA A 116 -4.42 -14.17 4.11
CA ALA A 116 -3.22 -14.73 4.74
C ALA A 116 -1.95 -13.94 4.41
N MET A 117 -1.77 -13.56 3.14
CA MET A 117 -0.64 -12.72 2.71
C MET A 117 -0.67 -11.33 3.36
N ARG A 118 -1.84 -10.66 3.39
CA ARG A 118 -1.98 -9.34 4.02
C ARG A 118 -1.74 -9.41 5.52
N THR A 119 -2.25 -10.43 6.21
CA THR A 119 -2.00 -10.66 7.64
C THR A 119 -0.49 -10.75 7.91
N GLN A 120 0.23 -11.53 7.11
CA GLN A 120 1.68 -11.64 7.26
C GLN A 120 2.38 -10.31 6.96
N PHE A 121 2.00 -9.61 5.89
CA PHE A 121 2.56 -8.30 5.59
C PHE A 121 2.38 -7.30 6.74
N PHE A 122 1.20 -7.23 7.36
CA PHE A 122 0.98 -6.35 8.50
C PHE A 122 1.84 -6.74 9.72
N LYS A 123 2.05 -8.03 9.98
CA LYS A 123 2.98 -8.51 11.02
C LYS A 123 4.41 -8.06 10.73
N ASP A 124 4.88 -8.26 9.50
CA ASP A 124 6.22 -7.86 9.07
C ASP A 124 6.39 -6.33 9.12
N LEU A 125 5.35 -5.57 8.74
CA LEU A 125 5.34 -4.11 8.76
C LEU A 125 5.44 -3.55 10.19
N ILE A 126 4.74 -4.16 11.14
CA ILE A 126 4.85 -3.80 12.57
C ILE A 126 6.29 -4.02 13.03
N GLY A 127 6.87 -5.19 12.78
CA GLY A 127 8.25 -5.48 13.15
C GLY A 127 9.25 -4.54 12.47
N PHE A 128 9.04 -4.20 11.20
CA PHE A 128 9.84 -3.22 10.49
C PHE A 128 9.76 -1.83 11.13
N PHE A 129 8.58 -1.36 11.53
CA PHE A 129 8.40 -0.03 12.15
C PHE A 129 8.95 0.03 13.57
N GLU A 130 8.79 -1.03 14.35
CA GLU A 130 9.35 -1.12 15.70
C GLU A 130 10.88 -1.06 15.69
N ASN A 131 11.51 -1.59 14.64
CA ASN A 131 12.96 -1.51 14.43
C ASN A 131 13.42 -0.18 13.79
N ASN A 132 12.50 0.62 13.21
CA ASN A 132 12.79 1.88 12.52
C ASN A 132 11.92 3.05 13.02
N PRO A 133 11.93 3.38 14.33
CA PRO A 133 10.98 4.31 14.94
C PRO A 133 11.11 5.75 14.44
N ALA A 134 12.25 6.14 13.86
CA ALA A 134 12.47 7.49 13.33
C ALA A 134 11.68 7.78 12.03
N GLU A 135 11.22 6.73 11.32
CA GLU A 135 10.57 6.87 10.02
C GLU A 135 9.04 6.97 10.10
N PHE A 136 8.46 6.72 11.28
CA PHE A 136 7.00 6.59 11.45
C PHE A 136 6.48 7.30 12.69
N ASN A 137 5.21 7.74 12.63
CA ASN A 137 4.54 8.33 13.77
C ASN A 137 3.90 7.21 14.61
N PRO A 138 3.93 7.27 15.96
CA PRO A 138 3.20 6.36 16.82
C PRO A 138 1.72 6.11 16.42
N GLY A 139 1.05 7.12 15.86
CA GLY A 139 -0.31 6.97 15.31
C GLY A 139 -0.41 5.95 14.18
N ASP A 140 0.60 5.84 13.32
CA ASP A 140 0.64 4.87 12.21
C ASP A 140 0.68 3.44 12.73
N LEU A 141 1.46 3.19 13.79
CA LEU A 141 1.59 1.85 14.35
C LEU A 141 0.27 1.36 14.94
N LYS A 142 -0.51 2.26 15.55
CA LYS A 142 -1.86 1.93 16.02
C LYS A 142 -2.78 1.54 14.87
N GLU A 143 -2.84 2.35 13.81
CA GLU A 143 -3.66 2.08 12.61
C GLU A 143 -3.34 0.71 11.96
N ILE A 144 -2.05 0.39 11.89
CA ILE A 144 -1.54 -0.88 11.34
C ILE A 144 -1.94 -2.06 12.24
N ARG A 145 -1.82 -1.92 13.56
CA ARG A 145 -2.23 -2.96 14.53
C ARG A 145 -3.74 -3.20 14.51
N ASP A 146 -4.55 -2.14 14.45
CA ASP A 146 -6.00 -2.26 14.37
C ASP A 146 -6.41 -2.98 13.06
N SER A 147 -5.71 -2.71 11.96
CA SER A 147 -5.93 -3.37 10.68
C SER A 147 -5.55 -4.85 10.73
N LEU A 148 -4.42 -5.20 11.36
CA LEU A 148 -4.01 -6.58 11.60
C LEU A 148 -5.05 -7.34 12.42
N SER A 149 -5.50 -6.80 13.55
CA SER A 149 -6.47 -7.47 14.41
C SER A 149 -7.76 -7.80 13.67
N GLY A 150 -8.23 -6.90 12.79
CA GLY A 150 -9.43 -7.18 12.01
C GLY A 150 -9.20 -8.08 10.79
N LEU A 151 -7.95 -8.39 10.39
CA LEU A 151 -7.66 -9.50 9.47
C LEU A 151 -7.63 -10.84 10.22
N GLU A 152 -7.03 -10.86 11.41
CA GLU A 152 -6.95 -12.07 12.24
C GLU A 152 -8.33 -12.56 12.68
N ALA A 153 -9.32 -11.68 12.78
CA ALA A 153 -10.71 -12.04 13.04
C ALA A 153 -11.45 -12.68 11.85
N LEU A 154 -10.87 -12.67 10.65
CA LEU A 154 -11.46 -13.28 9.44
C LEU A 154 -10.96 -14.71 9.18
N VAL A 155 -9.98 -15.18 9.96
CA VAL A 155 -9.31 -16.48 9.81
C VAL A 155 -9.84 -17.47 10.84
#